data_AF-A0AB36DTA4-F1
#
_entry.id   AF-A0AB36DTA4-F1
#
_cell.length_a   1.000
_cell.length_b   1.000
_cell.length_c   1.000
_cell.angle_alpha   90.00
_cell.angle_beta   90.00
_cell.angle_gamma   90.00
#
_symmetry.space_group_name_H-M   'P 1'
#
loop_
_entity.id
_entity.type
_entity.pdbx_description
1 polymer ?
#
loop_
_entity_poly.entity_id
_entity_poly.type
_entity_poly.pdbx_seq_one_letter_code
_entity_poly.pdbx_strand_id
1 'polypeptide(L)'
;MGSDEKFVRREFIANNKFKFNDSIIKEVANNLKQLHSSDLKFQENFMHKRLEAFLENIKKLDRLNDIVQKGWILLSNRLKKFRFKHTHS
;
A
#
# COMPACT_ATOMS: atom_id res chain seq x y z
N MET A 1 19.61 18.08 6.65
CA MET A 1 19.63 16.61 6.85
C MET A 1 18.33 16.25 7.55
N GLY A 2 17.30 15.86 6.78
CA GLY A 2 15.96 15.58 7.29
C GLY A 2 15.91 14.17 7.86
N SER A 3 16.04 14.06 9.18
CA SER A 3 15.98 12.80 9.91
C SER A 3 14.58 12.20 9.83
N ASP A 4 14.38 11.26 8.92
CA ASP A 4 13.97 9.90 9.24
C ASP A 4 12.77 9.68 10.18
N GLU A 5 11.81 10.60 10.27
CA GLU A 5 10.57 10.40 11.05
C GLU A 5 9.84 9.10 10.67
N LYS A 6 9.90 8.71 9.39
CA LYS A 6 9.37 7.44 8.90
C LYS A 6 10.16 6.24 9.43
N PHE A 7 11.48 6.35 9.56
CA PHE A 7 12.33 5.32 10.15
C PHE A 7 12.07 5.20 11.65
N VAL A 8 12.00 6.34 12.36
CA VAL A 8 11.67 6.41 13.79
C VAL A 8 10.30 5.77 14.08
N ARG A 9 9.27 6.03 13.26
CA ARG A 9 7.97 5.36 13.42
C ARG A 9 8.02 3.86 13.16
N ARG A 10 8.81 3.39 12.19
CA ARG A 10 8.96 1.96 11.89
C ARG A 10 9.70 1.22 12.99
N GLU A 11 10.81 1.78 13.47
CA GLU A 11 11.55 1.31 14.65
C GLU A 11 10.65 1.28 15.89
N PHE A 12 9.87 2.34 16.12
CA PHE A 12 8.92 2.39 17.24
C PHE A 12 7.87 1.27 17.16
N ILE A 13 7.31 0.99 15.98
CA ILE A 13 6.33 -0.10 15.79
C ILE A 13 6.98 -1.48 15.92
N ALA A 14 8.20 -1.65 15.42
CA ALA A 14 8.94 -2.91 15.51
C ALA A 14 9.35 -3.25 16.95
N ASN A 15 9.75 -2.23 17.71
CA ASN A 15 10.28 -2.39 19.07
C ASN A 15 9.19 -2.32 20.15
N ASN A 16 8.14 -1.53 19.94
CA ASN A 16 6.95 -1.61 20.79
C ASN A 16 6.04 -2.72 20.27
N LYS A 17 6.26 -3.94 20.78
CA LYS A 17 5.27 -5.02 20.68
C LYS A 17 3.94 -4.46 21.17
N PHE A 18 2.99 -4.27 20.25
CA PHE A 18 1.65 -3.76 20.55
C PHE A 18 1.09 -4.54 21.73
N LYS A 19 1.03 -3.90 22.91
CA LYS A 19 0.53 -4.55 24.13
C LYS A 19 -0.98 -4.45 24.10
N PHE A 20 -1.67 -5.58 23.94
CA PHE A 20 -3.12 -5.62 24.05
C PHE A 20 -3.52 -5.39 25.50
N ASN A 21 -3.96 -4.17 25.81
CA ASN A 21 -4.62 -3.82 27.05
C ASN A 21 -5.84 -2.94 26.77
N ASP A 22 -6.74 -2.83 27.75
CA ASP A 22 -8.04 -2.17 27.57
C ASP A 22 -7.92 -0.70 27.17
N SER A 23 -6.89 0.02 27.66
CA SER A 23 -6.66 1.41 27.31
C SER A 23 -6.32 1.56 25.83
N ILE A 24 -5.39 0.73 25.34
CA ILE A 24 -4.95 0.75 23.94
C ILE A 24 -6.09 0.30 23.02
N ILE A 25 -6.88 -0.70 23.41
CA ILE A 25 -8.04 -1.16 22.63
C ILE A 25 -9.09 -0.05 22.52
N LYS A 26 -9.39 0.66 23.61
CA LYS A 26 -10.32 1.80 23.59
C LYS A 26 -9.81 2.94 22.70
N GLU A 27 -8.52 3.24 22.75
CA GLU A 27 -7.92 4.27 21.91
C GLU A 27 -8.00 3.90 20.42
N VAL A 28 -7.68 2.65 20.07
CA VAL A 28 -7.84 2.15 18.69
C VAL A 28 -9.30 2.22 18.23
N ALA A 29 -10.25 1.81 19.07
CA ALA A 29 -11.67 1.88 18.74
C ALA A 29 -12.15 3.31 18.48
N ASN A 30 -11.71 4.27 19.31
CA ASN A 30 -12.03 5.68 19.12
C ASN A 30 -11.43 6.24 17.82
N ASN A 31 -10.18 5.90 17.52
CA ASN A 31 -9.51 6.32 16.28
C ASN A 31 -10.22 5.77 15.04
N LEU A 32 -10.67 4.50 15.07
CA LEU A 32 -11.44 3.90 13.98
C LEU A 32 -12.81 4.58 13.81
N LYS A 33 -13.49 4.90 14.91
CA LYS A 33 -14.77 5.62 14.87
C LYS A 33 -14.59 7.01 14.27
N GLN A 34 -13.58 7.76 14.69
CA GLN A 34 -13.24 9.06 14.14
C GLN A 34 -12.91 8.97 12.65
N LEU A 35 -12.12 7.97 12.25
CA LEU A 35 -11.77 7.76 10.85
C LEU A 35 -13.01 7.46 10.00
N HIS A 36 -13.90 6.59 10.48
CA HIS A 36 -15.14 6.26 9.78
C HIS A 36 -16.10 7.47 9.66
N SER A 37 -16.12 8.35 10.67
CA SER A 37 -16.94 9.56 10.66
C SER A 37 -16.27 10.74 9.95
N SER A 38 -15.02 10.61 9.53
CA SER A 38 -14.30 11.68 8.86
C SER A 38 -14.60 11.72 7.37
N ASP A 39 -14.49 12.91 6.77
CA ASP A 39 -14.53 13.09 5.31
C ASP A 39 -13.23 12.67 4.62
N LEU A 40 -12.30 11.99 5.33
CA LEU A 40 -11.04 11.52 4.77
C LEU A 40 -11.30 10.43 3.75
N LYS A 41 -11.24 10.80 2.48
CA LYS A 41 -11.15 9.86 1.38
C LYS A 41 -9.72 9.36 1.25
N PHE A 42 -9.50 8.10 1.64
CA PHE A 42 -8.26 7.43 1.30
C PHE A 42 -8.07 7.47 -0.21
N GLN A 43 -6.87 7.88 -0.65
CA GLN A 43 -6.53 7.81 -2.06
C GLN A 43 -6.66 6.36 -2.51
N GLU A 44 -7.44 6.12 -3.57
CA GLU A 44 -7.54 4.82 -4.21
C GLU A 44 -6.13 4.33 -4.49
N ASN A 45 -5.81 3.09 -4.12
CA ASN A 45 -4.47 2.54 -4.32
C ASN A 45 -4.10 2.57 -5.81
N PHE A 46 -3.33 3.58 -6.21
CA PHE A 46 -2.97 3.85 -7.60
C PHE A 46 -1.65 3.18 -8.00
N MET A 47 -1.12 2.25 -7.18
CA MET A 47 0.10 1.49 -7.50
C MET A 47 0.00 0.77 -8.84
N HIS A 48 -1.17 0.22 -9.20
CA HIS A 48 -1.38 -0.39 -10.51
C HIS A 48 -1.13 0.63 -11.64
N LYS A 49 -1.76 1.80 -11.56
CA LYS A 49 -1.62 2.90 -12.54
C LYS A 49 -0.16 3.38 -12.63
N ARG A 50 0.56 3.45 -11.50
CA ARG A 50 1.99 3.82 -11.49
C ARG A 50 2.86 2.81 -12.20
N LEU A 51 2.60 1.52 -12.02
CA LEU A 51 3.38 0.46 -12.66
C LEU A 51 3.07 0.36 -14.16
N GLU A 52 1.83 0.62 -14.58
CA GLU A 52 1.47 0.80 -15.99
C GLU A 52 2.25 1.96 -16.62
N ALA A 53 2.26 3.13 -15.95
CA ALA A 53 3.01 4.29 -16.43
C ALA A 53 4.52 4.02 -16.51
N PHE A 54 5.08 3.27 -15.55
CA PHE A 54 6.48 2.85 -15.59
C PHE A 54 6.78 1.94 -16.79
N LEU A 55 5.90 0.98 -17.08
CA LEU A 55 6.05 0.11 -18.25
C LEU A 55 6.00 0.90 -19.56
N GLU A 56 5.08 1.86 -19.68
CA GLU A 56 5.01 2.74 -20.86
C GLU A 56 6.27 3.59 -21.03
N ASN A 57 6.86 4.08 -19.94
CA ASN A 57 8.14 4.79 -20.01
C ASN A 57 9.28 3.87 -20.46
N ILE A 58 9.33 2.62 -19.99
CA ILE A 58 10.32 1.64 -20.46
C ILE A 58 10.17 1.39 -21.97
N LYS A 59 8.94 1.24 -22.46
CA LYS A 59 8.66 1.07 -23.90
C LYS A 59 9.12 2.27 -24.72
N LYS A 60 8.80 3.49 -24.26
CA LYS A 60 9.22 4.74 -24.94
C LYS A 60 10.73 4.88 -25.04
N LEU A 61 11.47 4.33 -24.08
CA LEU A 61 12.93 4.32 -24.07
C LEU A 61 13.52 3.16 -24.86
N ASP A 62 12.70 2.30 -25.48
CA ASP A 62 13.10 1.05 -26.15
C ASP A 62 13.92 0.12 -25.24
N ARG A 63 13.57 0.11 -23.94
CA ARG A 63 14.23 -0.70 -22.90
C ARG A 63 13.39 -1.89 -22.47
N LEU A 64 12.31 -2.18 -23.20
CA LEU A 64 11.46 -3.32 -22.89
C LEU A 64 12.24 -4.59 -23.22
N ASN A 65 12.58 -5.36 -22.19
CA ASN A 65 13.24 -6.64 -22.34
C ASN A 65 12.38 -7.77 -21.78
N ASP A 66 12.82 -8.98 -22.06
CA ASP A 66 12.12 -10.22 -21.74
C ASP A 66 11.86 -10.39 -20.22
N ILE A 67 12.79 -9.91 -19.39
CA ILE A 67 12.68 -9.94 -17.92
C ILE A 67 11.58 -8.99 -17.46
N VAL A 68 11.57 -7.75 -17.97
CA VAL A 68 10.55 -6.74 -17.63
C VAL A 68 9.17 -7.22 -18.06
N GLN A 69 9.06 -7.81 -19.24
CA GLN A 69 7.79 -8.31 -19.78
C GLN A 69 7.25 -9.50 -18.97
N LYS A 70 8.09 -10.49 -18.64
CA LYS A 70 7.70 -11.62 -17.77
C LYS A 70 7.30 -11.15 -16.37
N GLY A 71 8.05 -10.22 -15.80
CA GLY A 71 7.73 -9.61 -14.50
C GLY A 71 6.38 -8.90 -14.50
N TRP A 72 6.09 -8.12 -15.54
CA TRP A 72 4.81 -7.43 -15.69
C TRP A 72 3.62 -8.39 -15.80
N ILE A 73 3.75 -9.47 -16.58
CA ILE A 73 2.69 -10.48 -16.72
C ILE A 73 2.38 -11.13 -15.37
N LEU A 74 3.40 -11.52 -14.62
CA LEU A 74 3.22 -12.18 -13.32
C LEU A 74 2.55 -11.23 -12.31
N LEU A 75 2.96 -9.97 -12.31
CA LEU A 75 2.44 -8.95 -11.40
C LEU A 75 1.00 -8.54 -11.75
N SER A 76 0.69 -8.30 -13.02
CA SER A 76 -0.67 -7.98 -13.49
C SER A 76 -1.66 -9.12 -13.21
N ASN A 77 -1.25 -10.37 -13.39
CA ASN A 77 -2.08 -11.54 -13.06
C ASN A 77 -2.39 -11.63 -11.56
N ARG A 78 -1.42 -11.32 -10.69
CA ARG A 78 -1.65 -11.23 -9.24
C ARG A 78 -2.60 -10.10 -8.90
N LEU A 79 -2.41 -8.91 -9.46
CA LEU A 79 -3.26 -7.74 -9.20
C LEU A 79 -4.71 -7.97 -9.64
N LYS A 80 -4.94 -8.61 -10.79
CA LYS A 80 -6.28 -9.02 -11.23
C LYS A 80 -6.95 -9.93 -10.19
N LYS A 81 -6.26 -10.99 -9.73
CA LYS A 81 -6.79 -11.92 -8.70
C LYS A 81 -7.14 -11.20 -7.39
N PHE A 82 -6.35 -10.20 -6.98
CA PHE A 82 -6.67 -9.38 -5.80
C PHE A 82 -7.93 -8.53 -5.99
N ARG A 83 -8.11 -7.93 -7.19
CA ARG A 83 -9.28 -7.10 -7.49
C ARG A 83 -10.59 -7.90 -7.45
N PHE A 84 -10.59 -9.13 -7.98
CA PHE A 84 -11.79 -10.00 -8.00
C PHE A 84 -12.18 -10.58 -6.63
N LYS A 85 -11.25 -10.65 -5.66
CA LYS A 85 -11.58 -11.13 -4.30
C LYS A 85 -12.38 -10.12 -3.47
N HIS A 86 -12.33 -8.83 -3.82
CA HIS A 86 -12.97 -7.76 -3.05
C HIS A 86 -14.27 -7.22 -3.68
N THR A 87 -14.69 -7.76 -4.83
CA THR A 87 -15.93 -7.34 -5.52
C THR A 87 -17.12 -8.28 -5.26
N HIS A 88 -16.97 -9.31 -4.41
CA HIS A 88 -18.01 -10.30 -4.08
C HIS A 88 -18.20 -10.52 -2.57
N SER A 89 -18.08 -9.48 -1.74
CA SER A 89 -18.60 -9.49 -0.36
C SER A 89 -19.50 -8.28 -0.14
#